data_AF-A0AAJ2H4P9-F1
#
_entry.id   AF-A0AAJ2H4P9-F1
#
_cell.length_a   1.000
_cell.length_b   1.000
_cell.length_c   1.000
_cell.angle_alpha   90.00
_cell.angle_beta   90.00
_cell.angle_gamma   90.00
#
_symmetry.space_group_name_H-M   'P 1'
#
loop_
_entity.id
_entity.type
_entity.pdbx_description
1 polymer ?
#
loop_
_entity_poly.entity_id
_entity_poly.type
_entity_poly.pdbx_seq_one_letter_code
_entity_poly.pdbx_strand_id
1 'polypeptide(L)' 'GIAYALRQGKEQLEKRNKVAITRLKVAGGGSQSDVIMQITANIFGIPAERPHTFEASGLGAAINAAVGAKYYANHAQVI' A
#
# COMPACT_ATOMS: atom_id res chain seq x y z
N GLY A 1 -7.53 8.88 -15.12
CA GLY A 1 -8.19 9.62 -14.01
C GLY A 1 -7.62 9.22 -12.66
N ILE A 2 -7.92 8.01 -12.19
CA ILE A 2 -7.66 7.58 -10.80
C ILE A 2 -6.18 7.73 -10.37
N ALA A 3 -5.23 7.23 -11.16
CA ALA A 3 -3.81 7.32 -10.80
C ALA A 3 -3.28 8.76 -10.67
N TYR A 4 -3.75 9.70 -11.50
CA TYR A 4 -3.40 11.12 -11.39
C TYR A 4 -4.00 11.75 -10.13
N ALA A 5 -5.23 11.40 -9.76
CA ALA A 5 -5.84 11.85 -8.51
C ALA A 5 -5.06 11.33 -7.29
N LEU A 6 -4.61 10.07 -7.32
CA LEU A 6 -3.76 9.51 -6.27
C LEU A 6 -2.38 10.19 -6.23
N ARG A 7 -1.79 10.57 -7.37
CA ARG A 7 -0.54 11.34 -7.43
C ARG A 7 -0.71 12.73 -6.80
N GLN A 8 -1.81 13.42 -7.10
CA GLN A 8 -2.12 14.70 -6.46
C GLN A 8 -2.30 14.54 -4.94
N GLY A 9 -2.90 13.43 -4.50
CA GLY A 9 -2.98 13.06 -3.08
C GLY A 9 -1.60 12.89 -2.45
N LYS A 10 -0.66 12.22 -3.13
CA LYS A 10 0.74 12.07 -2.71
C LYS A 10 1.38 13.45 -2.48
N GLU A 11 1.33 14.32 -3.49
CA GLU A 11 1.93 15.67 -3.44
C GLU A 11 1.37 16.50 -2.26
N GLN A 12 0.06 16.39 -2.01
CA GLN A 12 -0.60 17.07 -0.89
C GLN A 12 -0.15 16.50 0.47
N LEU A 13 0.01 15.19 0.57
CA LEU A 13 0.45 14.52 1.79
C LEU A 13 1.91 14.88 2.12
N GLU A 14 2.80 14.88 1.13
CA GLU A 14 4.20 15.31 1.29
C GLU A 14 4.28 16.77 1.76
N LYS A 15 3.48 17.66 1.18
CA LYS A 15 3.43 19.08 1.57
C LYS A 15 2.98 19.29 3.02
N ARG A 16 2.01 18.51 3.49
CA ARG A 16 1.46 18.59 4.85
C ARG A 16 2.39 17.95 5.87
N ASN A 17 2.88 16.75 5.60
CA ASN A 17 3.65 15.95 6.54
C ASN A 17 5.14 16.29 6.55
N LYS A 18 5.64 17.00 5.52
CA LYS A 18 7.07 17.29 5.32
C LYS A 18 7.94 16.03 5.20
N VAL A 19 7.33 14.93 4.74
CA VAL A 19 8.00 13.64 4.52
C VAL A 19 7.80 13.24 3.06
N ALA A 20 8.90 12.94 2.37
CA ALA A 20 8.85 12.48 0.99
C ALA A 20 8.45 11.00 0.90
N ILE A 21 7.55 10.69 -0.01
CA ILE A 21 7.15 9.33 -0.38
C ILE A 21 8.05 8.89 -1.54
N THR A 22 8.95 7.97 -1.24
CA THR A 22 9.98 7.49 -2.18
C THR A 22 9.61 6.17 -2.87
N ARG A 23 8.61 5.44 -2.36
CA ARG A 23 8.12 4.17 -2.92
C ARG A 23 6.63 4.01 -2.69
N LEU A 24 5.96 3.27 -3.59
CA LEU A 24 4.55 2.94 -3.50
C LEU A 24 4.35 1.45 -3.27
N LYS A 25 3.71 1.07 -2.18
CA LYS A 25 3.19 -0.28 -1.99
C LYS A 25 1.79 -0.38 -2.56
N VAL A 26 1.61 -1.17 -3.61
CA VAL A 26 0.33 -1.32 -4.33
C VAL A 26 -0.22 -2.71 -4.09
N ALA A 27 -1.43 -2.78 -3.54
CA ALA A 27 -2.16 -4.04 -3.27
C ALA A 27 -3.58 -3.97 -3.87
N GLY A 28 -4.33 -5.07 -3.79
CA GLY A 28 -5.67 -5.22 -4.36
C GLY A 28 -5.66 -5.68 -5.82
N GLY A 29 -6.85 -5.84 -6.42
CA GLY A 29 -6.99 -6.42 -7.76
C GLY A 29 -6.17 -5.71 -8.85
N GLY A 30 -6.09 -4.37 -8.80
CA GLY A 30 -5.30 -3.58 -9.74
C GLY A 30 -3.80 -3.87 -9.67
N SER A 31 -3.28 -4.29 -8.50
CA SER A 31 -1.86 -4.62 -8.39
C SER A 31 -1.51 -5.85 -9.19
N GLN A 32 -2.44 -6.78 -9.48
CA GLN A 32 -2.15 -8.06 -10.16
C GLN A 32 -1.62 -7.90 -11.59
N SER A 33 -1.84 -6.76 -12.25
CA SER A 33 -1.37 -6.50 -13.61
C SER A 33 -0.04 -5.76 -13.61
N ASP A 34 0.95 -6.30 -14.31
CA ASP A 34 2.27 -5.66 -14.46
C ASP A 34 2.18 -4.34 -15.25
N VAL A 35 1.27 -4.27 -16.22
CA VAL A 35 0.99 -3.05 -16.97
C VAL A 35 0.46 -1.96 -16.06
N ILE A 36 -0.47 -2.29 -15.15
CA ILE A 36 -1.01 -1.32 -14.18
C ILE A 36 0.07 -0.88 -13.19
N MET A 37 0.93 -1.79 -12.73
CA MET A 37 2.09 -1.45 -11.88
C MET A 37 3.04 -0.49 -12.59
N GLN A 38 3.38 -0.74 -13.85
CA GLN A 38 4.26 0.13 -14.62
C GLN A 38 3.64 1.51 -14.90
N ILE A 39 2.36 1.55 -15.28
CA ILE A 39 1.63 2.81 -15.45
C ILE A 39 1.64 3.61 -14.15
N THR A 40 1.43 2.94 -13.01
CA THR A 40 1.44 3.58 -11.69
C THR A 40 2.81 4.16 -11.37
N ALA A 41 3.88 3.39 -11.55
CA ALA A 41 5.25 3.86 -11.36
C ALA A 41 5.57 5.07 -12.27
N ASN A 42 5.16 5.01 -13.54
CA ASN A 42 5.38 6.09 -14.50
C ASN A 42 4.62 7.37 -14.12
N ILE A 43 3.35 7.26 -13.72
CA ILE A 43 2.53 8.43 -13.34
C ILE A 43 3.09 9.10 -12.09
N PHE A 44 3.56 8.33 -11.11
CA PHE A 44 4.08 8.87 -9.85
C PHE A 44 5.56 9.23 -9.89
N GLY A 45 6.31 8.74 -10.87
CA GLY A 45 7.75 8.96 -11.00
C GLY A 45 8.59 8.30 -9.90
N ILE A 46 8.06 7.27 -9.22
CA ILE A 46 8.74 6.53 -8.15
C ILE A 46 8.44 5.02 -8.25
N PRO A 47 9.30 4.15 -7.68
CA PRO A 47 9.09 2.70 -7.73
C PRO A 47 7.74 2.29 -7.13
N ALA A 48 7.02 1.43 -7.84
CA ALA A 48 5.83 0.74 -7.35
C ALA A 48 6.17 -0.73 -7.07
N GLU A 49 5.92 -1.19 -5.85
CA GLU A 49 6.18 -2.55 -5.39
C GLU A 49 4.86 -3.25 -5.05
N ARG A 50 4.76 -4.51 -5.50
CA ARG A 50 3.65 -5.40 -5.18
C ARG A 50 4.07 -6.30 -4.01
N PRO A 51 3.36 -6.31 -2.87
CA PRO A 51 3.61 -7.25 -1.79
C PRO A 51 3.35 -8.70 -2.24
N HIS A 52 3.86 -9.69 -1.48
CA HIS A 52 3.64 -11.11 -1.78
C HIS A 52 2.16 -11.52 -1.86
N THR A 53 1.28 -10.79 -1.16
CA THR A 53 -0.17 -10.95 -1.28
C THR A 53 -0.82 -9.64 -1.73
N PHE A 54 -1.78 -9.76 -2.65
CA PHE A 54 -2.64 -8.66 -3.06
C PHE A 54 -3.82 -8.45 -2.08
N GLU A 55 -4.12 -9.41 -1.20
CA GLU A 55 -5.19 -9.35 -0.19
C GLU A 55 -4.75 -8.64 1.10
N ALA A 56 -4.08 -7.49 0.96
CA ALA A 56 -3.51 -6.77 2.10
C ALA A 56 -4.58 -6.35 3.13
N SER A 57 -5.78 -5.98 2.68
CA SER A 57 -6.90 -5.60 3.56
C SER A 57 -7.40 -6.78 4.39
N GLY A 58 -7.62 -7.95 3.74
CA GLY A 58 -8.06 -9.16 4.42
C GLY A 58 -7.03 -9.67 5.41
N LEU A 59 -5.75 -9.68 5.00
CA LEU A 59 -4.64 -10.03 5.88
C LEU A 59 -4.55 -9.09 7.10
N GLY A 60 -4.62 -7.78 6.89
CA GLY A 60 -4.59 -6.80 7.98
C GLY A 60 -5.75 -6.97 8.96
N ALA A 61 -6.96 -7.25 8.46
CA ALA A 61 -8.11 -7.56 9.31
C ALA A 61 -7.89 -8.83 10.14
N ALA A 62 -7.36 -9.90 9.53
CA ALA A 62 -7.05 -11.14 10.23
C ALA A 62 -5.96 -10.95 11.30
N ILE A 63 -4.91 -10.19 11.01
CA ILE A 63 -3.86 -9.83 11.99
C ILE A 63 -4.47 -9.10 13.18
N ASN A 64 -5.27 -8.05 12.93
CA ASN A 64 -5.93 -7.29 13.99
C ASN A 64 -6.87 -8.17 14.83
N ALA A 65 -7.64 -9.05 14.20
CA ALA A 65 -8.52 -9.98 14.90
C ALA A 65 -7.72 -10.96 15.78
N ALA A 66 -6.60 -11.50 15.28
CA ALA A 66 -5.78 -12.45 16.01
C ALA A 66 -5.10 -11.83 17.25
N VAL A 67 -4.59 -10.59 17.12
CA VAL A 67 -4.05 -9.83 18.25
C VAL A 67 -5.17 -9.45 19.24
N GLY A 68 -6.31 -8.98 18.75
CA GLY A 68 -7.46 -8.61 19.58
C GLY A 68 -8.05 -9.79 20.36
N ALA A 69 -8.06 -10.99 19.76
CA ALA A 69 -8.47 -12.24 20.39
C ALA A 69 -7.36 -12.87 21.27
N LYS A 70 -6.22 -12.20 21.44
CA LYS A 70 -5.07 -12.65 22.25
C LYS A 70 -4.44 -13.98 21.80
N TYR A 71 -4.65 -14.38 20.54
CA TYR A 71 -3.89 -15.49 19.95
C TYR A 71 -2.41 -15.13 19.79
N TYR A 72 -2.12 -13.85 19.60
CA TYR A 72 -0.77 -13.30 19.57
C TYR A 72 -0.67 -12.09 20.51
N ALA A 73 0.49 -11.89 21.11
CA ALA A 73 0.72 -10.83 22.09
C ALA A 73 0.73 -9.43 21.45
N ASN A 74 1.18 -9.34 20.20
CA ASN A 74 1.26 -8.09 19.44
C ASN A 74 1.36 -8.38 17.93
N HIS A 75 1.23 -7.32 17.12
CA HIS A 75 1.30 -7.40 15.66
C HIS A 75 2.63 -7.93 15.13
N ALA A 76 3.75 -7.72 15.84
CA ALA A 76 5.07 -8.18 15.39
C ALA A 76 5.22 -9.71 15.42
N GLN A 77 4.37 -10.43 16.16
CA GLN A 77 4.37 -11.89 16.16
C GLN A 77 3.60 -12.50 14.97
N VAL A 78 2.80 -11.70 14.24
CA VAL A 78 1.91 -12.17 13.17
C VAL A 78 2.39 -11.77 11.77
N ILE A 79 3.37 -10.86 11.70
CA ILE A 79 3.94 -10.34 10.45
C ILE A 79 5.11 -11.22 9.98
#